data_AF-A0AAC9N6N3-F1
#
_entry.id   AF-A0AAC9N6N3-F1
#
_cell.length_a   1.000
_cell.length_b   1.000
_cell.length_c   1.000
_cell.angle_alpha   90.00
_cell.angle_beta   90.00
_cell.angle_gamma   90.00
#
_symmetry.space_group_name_H-M   'P 1'
#
loop_
_entity.id
_entity.type
_entity.pdbx_description
1 polymer ?
#
loop_
_entity_poly.entity_id
_entity_poly.type
_entity_poly.pdbx_seq_one_letter_code
_entity_poly.pdbx_strand_id
1 'polypeptide(L)'
;MKTTLLVFLWSFSLIAQIDVKQDKLAHFGAGALVSSLSYVVIYKHTKSAPKSLLYSTACAFLVGTAKECYDIKHGREGFGVEDLLVTTFGGFVTSSFITIAIKDKGKQKQLEKIKEFKKEEQQPIEIPLAVRTEK
;
A
#
# COMPACT_ATOMS: atom_id res chain seq x y z
N MET A 1 24.66 -10.68 -5.28
CA MET A 1 24.39 -10.30 -3.88
C MET A 1 25.33 -9.22 -3.38
N LYS A 2 26.67 -9.36 -3.53
CA LYS A 2 27.64 -8.36 -3.03
C LYS A 2 27.49 -6.97 -3.69
N THR A 3 27.24 -6.93 -5.00
CA THR A 3 27.02 -5.67 -5.75
C THR A 3 25.65 -5.04 -5.45
N THR A 4 24.62 -5.85 -5.23
CA THR A 4 23.27 -5.40 -4.88
C THR A 4 23.22 -4.75 -3.48
N LEU A 5 24.01 -5.28 -2.55
CA LEU A 5 24.17 -4.70 -1.21
C LEU A 5 24.84 -3.33 -1.25
N LEU A 6 25.86 -3.16 -2.11
CA LEU A 6 26.58 -1.90 -2.29
C LEU A 6 25.70 -0.79 -2.89
N VAL A 7 24.85 -1.13 -3.86
CA VAL A 7 23.87 -0.18 -4.43
C VAL A 7 22.84 0.26 -3.38
N PHE A 8 22.39 -0.67 -2.52
CA PHE A 8 21.47 -0.38 -1.43
C PHE A 8 22.12 0.50 -0.34
N LEU A 9 23.36 0.21 0.04
CA LEU A 9 24.14 1.00 1.00
C LEU A 9 24.46 2.41 0.48
N TRP A 10 24.76 2.54 -0.81
CA TRP A 10 24.98 3.85 -1.44
C TRP A 10 23.72 4.70 -1.46
N SER A 11 22.55 4.08 -1.69
CA SER A 11 21.25 4.75 -1.64
C SER A 11 20.90 5.25 -0.23
N PHE A 12 21.34 4.56 0.83
CA PHE A 12 21.04 4.92 2.22
C PHE A 12 21.86 6.12 2.71
N SER A 13 23.11 6.27 2.24
CA SER A 13 23.99 7.41 2.56
C SER A 13 23.44 8.75 2.04
N LEU A 14 22.73 8.73 0.91
CA LEU A 14 22.12 9.93 0.32
C LEU A 14 20.93 10.47 1.12
N ILE A 15 20.24 9.61 1.89
CA ILE A 15 19.07 10.00 2.68
C ILE A 15 19.47 10.78 3.94
N ALA A 16 20.67 10.51 4.49
CA ALA A 16 21.17 11.14 5.71
C ALA A 16 21.51 12.65 5.55
N GLN A 17 21.53 13.16 4.32
CA GLN A 17 21.78 14.58 4.02
C GLN A 17 20.49 15.36 3.70
N ILE A 18 19.33 14.71 3.71
CA ILE A 18 18.07 15.39 3.43
C ILE A 18 17.63 16.16 4.67
N ASP A 19 17.92 17.45 4.71
CA ASP A 19 17.27 18.39 5.61
C ASP A 19 15.81 18.56 5.17
N VAL A 20 14.94 17.63 5.61
CA VAL A 20 13.53 17.69 5.27
C VAL A 20 12.90 18.84 6.05
N LYS A 21 12.73 19.98 5.38
CA LYS A 21 11.96 21.10 5.93
C LYS A 21 10.61 20.60 6.44
N GLN A 22 10.23 21.02 7.64
CA GLN A 22 8.99 20.60 8.30
C GLN A 22 7.75 20.79 7.42
N ASP A 23 7.75 21.82 6.59
CA ASP A 23 6.73 22.09 5.57
C ASP A 23 6.57 20.94 4.55
N LYS A 24 7.68 20.40 4.03
CA LYS A 24 7.66 19.27 3.09
C LYS A 24 7.15 17.99 3.76
N LEU A 25 7.44 17.77 5.04
CA LEU A 25 6.87 16.65 5.80
C LEU A 25 5.35 16.79 5.93
N ALA A 26 4.83 18.00 6.17
CA ALA A 26 3.40 18.24 6.23
C ALA A 26 2.73 17.96 4.88
N HIS A 27 3.34 18.38 3.78
CA HIS A 27 2.89 18.06 2.42
C HIS A 27 2.84 16.56 2.15
N PHE A 28 3.90 15.84 2.48
CA PHE A 28 3.97 14.39 2.34
C PHE A 28 2.88 13.71 3.18
N GLY A 29 2.74 14.13 4.44
CA GLY A 29 1.74 13.61 5.37
C GLY A 29 0.30 13.86 4.90
N ALA A 30 0.01 15.05 4.38
CA ALA A 30 -1.30 15.38 3.81
C ALA A 30 -1.64 14.45 2.65
N GLY A 31 -0.69 14.23 1.74
CA GLY A 31 -0.82 13.27 0.64
C GLY A 31 -1.09 11.85 1.14
N ALA A 32 -0.31 11.39 2.11
CA ALA A 32 -0.47 10.07 2.73
C ALA A 32 -1.86 9.89 3.35
N LEU A 33 -2.34 10.87 4.13
CA LEU A 33 -3.65 10.84 4.77
C LEU A 33 -4.79 10.81 3.74
N VAL A 34 -4.78 11.74 2.77
CA VAL A 34 -5.81 11.81 1.72
C VAL A 34 -5.86 10.51 0.91
N SER A 35 -4.70 10.00 0.50
CA SER A 35 -4.64 8.73 -0.22
C SER A 35 -5.11 7.55 0.63
N SER A 36 -4.75 7.47 1.91
CA SER A 36 -5.20 6.35 2.76
C SER A 36 -6.73 6.31 2.90
N LEU A 37 -7.37 7.45 3.14
CA LEU A 37 -8.82 7.55 3.29
C LEU A 37 -9.53 7.25 1.97
N SER A 38 -9.09 7.89 0.89
CA SER A 38 -9.68 7.67 -0.44
C SER A 38 -9.49 6.22 -0.90
N TYR A 39 -8.33 5.60 -0.62
CA TYR A 39 -8.08 4.20 -0.94
C TYR A 39 -9.10 3.29 -0.29
N VAL A 40 -9.40 3.47 1.00
CA VAL A 40 -10.40 2.65 1.71
C VAL A 40 -11.77 2.76 1.05
N VAL A 41 -12.20 3.98 0.72
CA VAL A 41 -13.49 4.23 0.06
C VAL A 41 -13.51 3.56 -1.32
N ILE A 42 -12.51 3.84 -2.16
CA ILE A 42 -12.44 3.31 -3.53
C ILE A 42 -12.34 1.78 -3.53
N TYR A 43 -11.54 1.19 -2.64
CA TYR A 43 -11.40 -0.25 -2.53
C TYR A 43 -12.70 -0.91 -2.07
N LYS A 44 -13.46 -0.26 -1.17
CA LYS A 44 -14.76 -0.77 -0.73
C LYS A 44 -15.73 -0.95 -1.89
N HIS A 45 -15.73 -0.01 -2.85
CA HIS A 45 -16.62 -0.03 -4.02
C HIS A 45 -16.07 -0.83 -5.21
N THR A 46 -14.79 -0.69 -5.54
CA THR A 46 -14.19 -1.31 -6.73
C THR A 46 -13.68 -2.73 -6.49
N LYS A 47 -13.40 -3.09 -5.23
CA LYS A 47 -12.72 -4.33 -4.82
C LYS A 47 -11.40 -4.60 -5.54
N SER A 48 -10.79 -3.56 -6.12
CA SER A 48 -9.65 -3.69 -7.01
C SER A 48 -8.49 -2.83 -6.51
N ALA A 49 -7.42 -3.49 -6.05
CA ALA A 49 -6.25 -2.83 -5.51
C ALA A 49 -5.53 -1.91 -6.53
N PRO A 50 -5.36 -2.29 -7.82
CA PRO A 50 -4.74 -1.41 -8.81
C PRO A 50 -5.55 -0.14 -9.08
N LYS A 51 -6.89 -0.26 -9.18
CA LYS A 51 -7.80 0.89 -9.34
C LYS A 51 -7.77 1.79 -8.11
N SER A 52 -7.73 1.18 -6.93
CA SER A 52 -7.66 1.91 -5.67
C SER A 52 -6.38 2.71 -5.55
N LEU A 53 -5.22 2.12 -5.91
CA LEU A 53 -3.93 2.80 -5.94
C LEU A 53 -3.95 4.01 -6.87
N LEU A 54 -4.43 3.83 -8.10
CA LEU A 54 -4.44 4.91 -9.10
C LEU A 54 -5.35 6.06 -8.65
N TYR A 55 -6.58 5.75 -8.24
CA TYR A 55 -7.55 6.77 -7.87
C TYR A 55 -7.21 7.46 -6.54
N SER A 56 -6.67 6.75 -5.55
CA SER A 56 -6.23 7.38 -4.30
C SER A 56 -5.02 8.30 -4.49
N THR A 57 -4.11 7.95 -5.41
CA THR A 57 -2.99 8.81 -5.80
C THR A 57 -3.49 10.04 -6.55
N ALA A 58 -4.45 9.87 -7.46
CA ALA A 58 -5.10 10.98 -8.16
C ALA A 58 -5.83 11.93 -7.19
N CYS A 59 -6.48 11.41 -6.13
CA CYS A 59 -7.07 12.23 -5.09
C CYS A 59 -6.03 13.10 -4.37
N ALA A 60 -4.85 12.56 -4.03
CA ALA A 60 -3.78 13.34 -3.41
C ALA A 60 -3.26 14.45 -4.36
N PHE A 61 -3.12 14.16 -5.65
CA PHE A 61 -2.74 15.16 -6.66
C PHE A 61 -3.78 16.28 -6.78
N LEU A 62 -5.07 15.94 -6.84
CA LEU A 62 -6.16 16.92 -6.96
C LEU A 62 -6.26 17.80 -5.72
N VAL A 63 -6.18 17.22 -4.52
CA VAL A 63 -6.21 17.98 -3.26
C VAL A 63 -4.96 18.87 -3.14
N GLY A 64 -3.78 18.36 -3.49
CA GLY A 64 -2.56 19.15 -3.53
C GLY A 64 -2.67 20.34 -4.49
N THR A 65 -3.23 20.11 -5.69
CA THR A 65 -3.43 21.17 -6.68
C THR A 65 -4.43 22.22 -6.17
N ALA A 66 -5.51 21.78 -5.52
CA ALA A 66 -6.48 22.67 -4.90
C ALA A 66 -5.84 23.54 -3.80
N LYS A 67 -4.96 22.96 -2.97
CA LYS A 67 -4.20 23.69 -1.95
C LYS A 67 -3.28 24.74 -2.57
N GLU A 68 -2.48 24.37 -3.57
CA GLU A 68 -1.57 25.33 -4.22
C GLU A 68 -2.32 26.46 -4.93
N CYS A 69 -3.46 26.16 -5.58
CA CYS A 69 -4.35 27.17 -6.14
C CYS A 69 -4.96 28.09 -5.06
N TYR A 70 -5.28 27.54 -3.89
CA TYR A 70 -5.79 28.30 -2.75
C TYR A 70 -4.70 29.24 -2.20
N ASP A 71 -3.47 28.76 -2.04
CA ASP A 71 -2.36 29.56 -1.50
C ASP A 71 -2.03 30.76 -2.40
N ILE A 72 -2.07 30.60 -3.73
CA ILE A 72 -1.90 31.71 -4.68
C ILE A 72 -2.94 32.80 -4.42
N LYS A 73 -4.20 32.41 -4.21
CA LYS A 73 -5.28 33.38 -3.91
C LYS A 73 -5.10 34.08 -2.55
N HIS A 74 -4.29 33.52 -1.66
CA HIS A 74 -4.07 34.03 -0.30
C HIS A 74 -2.66 34.61 -0.10
N GLY A 75 -1.98 34.98 -1.19
CA GLY A 75 -0.75 35.78 -1.13
C GLY A 75 0.55 35.00 -1.31
N ARG A 76 0.49 33.72 -1.69
CA ARG A 76 1.68 32.98 -2.14
C ARG A 76 2.07 33.41 -3.56
N GLU A 77 3.34 33.67 -3.78
CA GLU A 77 3.87 33.92 -5.13
C GLU A 77 3.99 32.61 -5.92
N GLY A 78 3.14 32.46 -6.93
CA GLY A 78 3.20 31.37 -7.89
C GLY A 78 2.76 30.01 -7.37
N PHE A 79 2.78 29.02 -8.26
CA PHE A 79 2.33 27.67 -7.98
C PHE A 79 3.47 26.81 -7.42
N GLY A 80 3.29 26.27 -6.21
CA GLY A 80 4.26 25.41 -5.54
C GLY A 80 4.31 24.01 -6.15
N VAL A 81 4.93 23.87 -7.33
CA VAL A 81 5.07 22.57 -8.02
C VAL A 81 5.77 21.53 -7.14
N GLU A 82 6.78 21.95 -6.37
CA GLU A 82 7.50 21.05 -5.46
C GLU A 82 6.60 20.52 -4.34
N ASP A 83 5.73 21.36 -3.79
CA ASP A 83 4.78 20.98 -2.73
C ASP A 83 3.71 20.03 -3.25
N LEU A 84 3.22 20.28 -4.47
CA LEU A 84 2.32 19.37 -5.18
C LEU A 84 2.98 18.00 -5.40
N LEU A 85 4.24 17.98 -5.83
CA LEU A 85 4.99 16.74 -6.06
C LEU A 85 5.18 15.97 -4.75
N VAL A 86 5.58 16.64 -3.67
CA VAL A 86 5.75 16.01 -2.35
C VAL A 86 4.43 15.46 -1.81
N THR A 87 3.33 16.21 -1.99
CA THR A 87 1.98 15.74 -1.64
C THR A 87 1.58 14.51 -2.46
N THR A 88 1.76 14.56 -3.77
CA THR A 88 1.42 13.44 -4.67
C THR A 88 2.28 12.21 -4.36
N PHE A 89 3.57 12.40 -4.06
CA PHE A 89 4.49 11.34 -3.73
C PHE A 89 4.13 10.66 -2.40
N GLY A 90 3.78 11.43 -1.36
CA GLY A 90 3.27 10.87 -0.10
C GLY A 90 2.00 10.04 -0.30
N GLY A 91 1.12 10.49 -1.19
CA GLY A 91 -0.07 9.73 -1.58
C GLY A 91 0.26 8.43 -2.31
N PHE A 92 1.17 8.47 -3.29
CA PHE A 92 1.60 7.30 -4.06
C PHE A 92 2.30 6.24 -3.19
N VAL A 93 3.24 6.65 -2.34
CA VAL A 93 3.98 5.76 -1.43
C VAL A 93 3.00 5.04 -0.50
N THR A 94 2.09 5.80 0.12
CA THR A 94 1.10 5.25 1.04
C THR A 94 0.14 4.29 0.34
N SER A 95 -0.37 4.67 -0.83
CA SER A 95 -1.27 3.83 -1.64
C SER A 95 -0.61 2.53 -2.11
N SER A 96 0.68 2.60 -2.47
CA SER A 96 1.49 1.45 -2.85
C SER A 96 1.69 0.49 -1.68
N PHE A 97 2.01 1.03 -0.50
CA PHE A 97 2.16 0.25 0.72
C PHE A 97 0.85 -0.50 1.08
N ILE A 98 -0.29 0.18 1.05
CA ILE A 98 -1.61 -0.44 1.31
C ILE A 98 -1.89 -1.55 0.28
N THR A 99 -1.61 -1.30 -1.00
CA THR A 99 -1.80 -2.28 -2.08
C THR A 99 -0.98 -3.55 -1.87
N ILE A 100 0.29 -3.41 -1.49
CA ILE A 100 1.16 -4.53 -1.18
C ILE A 100 0.64 -5.31 0.02
N ALA A 101 0.24 -4.61 1.09
CA ALA A 101 -0.29 -5.24 2.31
C ALA A 101 -1.57 -6.05 2.06
N ILE A 102 -2.49 -5.55 1.21
CA ILE A 102 -3.70 -6.28 0.84
C ILE A 102 -3.37 -7.52 0.00
N LYS A 103 -2.45 -7.39 -0.97
CA LYS A 103 -2.05 -8.51 -1.83
C LYS A 103 -1.37 -9.62 -1.04
N ASP A 104 -0.52 -9.27 -0.07
CA ASP A 104 0.16 -10.24 0.79
C ASP A 104 -0.83 -11.01 1.67
N LYS A 105 -1.79 -10.31 2.31
CA LYS A 105 -2.88 -10.94 3.06
C LYS A 105 -3.72 -11.90 2.19
N GLY A 106 -3.98 -11.53 0.94
CA GLY A 106 -4.68 -12.40 -0.01
C GLY A 106 -3.93 -13.70 -0.30
N LYS A 107 -2.60 -13.63 -0.42
CA LYS A 107 -1.73 -14.80 -0.65
C LYS A 107 -1.65 -15.70 0.58
N GLN A 108 -1.51 -15.13 1.78
CA GLN A 108 -1.46 -15.91 3.03
C GLN A 108 -2.73 -16.74 3.25
N LYS A 109 -3.91 -16.14 3.04
CA LYS A 109 -5.19 -16.88 3.14
C LYS A 109 -5.31 -18.05 2.17
N GLN A 110 -4.73 -17.94 0.97
CA GLN A 110 -4.73 -19.07 0.02
C GLN A 110 -3.79 -20.19 0.48
N LEU A 111 -2.62 -19.85 1.03
CA LEU A 111 -1.67 -20.82 1.57
C LEU A 111 -2.22 -21.55 2.80
N GLU A 112 -2.97 -20.86 3.66
CA GLU A 112 -3.67 -21.47 4.81
C GLU A 112 -4.69 -22.51 4.35
N LYS A 113 -5.55 -22.16 3.39
CA LYS A 113 -6.53 -23.12 2.80
C LYS A 113 -5.85 -24.35 2.21
N ILE A 114 -4.75 -24.19 1.48
CA ILE A 114 -4.01 -25.33 0.89
C ILE A 114 -3.44 -26.24 1.99
N LYS A 115 -2.94 -25.65 3.10
CA LYS A 115 -2.44 -26.43 4.25
C LYS A 115 -3.57 -27.19 4.95
N GLU A 116 -4.76 -26.60 5.06
CA GLU A 116 -5.96 -27.26 5.60
C GLU A 116 -6.39 -28.44 4.72
N PHE A 117 -6.53 -28.24 3.40
CA PHE A 117 -6.86 -29.33 2.47
C PHE A 117 -5.85 -30.48 2.52
N LYS A 118 -4.54 -30.16 2.56
CA LYS A 118 -3.49 -31.18 2.66
C LYS A 118 -3.54 -31.94 3.99
N LYS A 119 -4.03 -31.30 5.06
CA LYS A 119 -4.18 -31.92 6.38
C LYS A 119 -5.38 -32.87 6.40
N GLU A 120 -6.49 -32.52 5.75
CA GLU A 120 -7.66 -33.39 5.58
C GLU A 120 -7.33 -34.64 4.75
N GLU A 121 -6.59 -34.49 3.65
CA GLU A 121 -6.18 -35.61 2.79
C GLU A 121 -5.21 -36.59 3.49
N GLN A 122 -4.50 -36.12 4.52
CA GLN A 122 -3.58 -36.93 5.32
C GLN A 122 -4.25 -37.60 6.54
N GLN A 123 -5.53 -37.35 6.81
CA GLN A 123 -6.24 -38.11 7.83
C GLN A 123 -6.50 -39.54 7.33
N PRO A 124 -5.98 -40.57 8.03
CA PRO A 124 -6.26 -41.95 7.65
C PRO A 124 -7.77 -42.17 7.69
N ILE A 125 -8.32 -42.78 6.63
CA ILE A 125 -9.70 -43.21 6.60
C ILE A 125 -9.88 -44.22 7.74
N GLU A 126 -10.46 -43.79 8.86
CA GLU A 126 -10.94 -44.70 9.89
C GLU A 126 -12.11 -45.48 9.27
N ILE A 127 -11.81 -46.62 8.65
CA ILE A 127 -12.83 -47.56 8.20
C ILE A 127 -13.48 -48.10 9.48
N PRO A 128 -14.75 -47.80 9.77
CA PRO A 128 -15.40 -48.36 10.93
C PRO A 128 -15.42 -49.89 10.77
N LEU A 129 -14.84 -50.58 11.75
CA LEU A 129 -14.62 -52.02 11.79
C LEU A 129 -15.90 -52.86 11.93
N ALA A 130 -17.05 -52.34 11.47
CA ALA A 130 -18.38 -52.89 11.65
C ALA A 130 -18.89 -53.59 10.38
N VAL A 131 -18.05 -54.34 9.66
CA VAL A 131 -18.49 -55.34 8.66
C VAL A 131 -17.54 -56.54 8.71
N ARG A 132 -17.40 -57.15 9.88
CA ARG A 132 -16.74 -58.45 10.01
C ARG A 132 -17.40 -59.26 11.11
N THR A 133 -18.64 -59.63 10.89
CA THR A 133 -19.27 -60.83 11.46
C THR A 133 -20.70 -60.87 10.95
N GLU A 134 -20.97 -61.64 9.90
CA GLU A 134 -22.07 -62.62 9.91
C GLU A 134 -21.60 -63.82 9.08
N LYS A 135 -21.75 -65.00 9.70
CA LYS A 135 -21.43 -66.32 9.17
C LYS A 135 -22.62 -66.88 8.41
#